data_AF-A0A2B7X0P8-F1
#
_entry.id   AF-A0A2B7X0P8-F1
#
_cell.length_a   1.000
_cell.length_b   1.000
_cell.length_c   1.000
_cell.angle_alpha   90.00
_cell.angle_beta   90.00
_cell.angle_gamma   90.00
#
_symmetry.space_group_name_H-M   'P 1'
#
loop_
_entity.id
_entity.type
_entity.pdbx_description
1 polymer ?
#
loop_
_entity_poly.entity_id
_entity_poly.type
_entity_poly.pdbx_seq_one_letter_code
_entity_poly.pdbx_strand_id
1 'polypeptide(L)'
;MWSLGWVAGLYLITLQVLSSRHINPVLTNDHTPFELSCCWKGNKKAGRAVVRYVIDVIPSSGEICRLAAFREALDVMDTLEQVSQEDNKGGGTLSLYTFPSLWRQITKKMIENEEQTHVQPCTRCSPSGVFVAFDLVASAAFAKIYWLFPACQKTSTLLMSVENTLKSTEEAEPAMFPRLLENWAKVAKHVAANQDILQPRMLSTDATKHPLPRVKVYARRIFVDSNTFSDIEPHLSLGGSIPLAGPFRQTCERLWGSLLGQEDSVPAKGPKYSLVLYDIPTGAPGEAPGKEVSAKLYIMCQEIPRVDSFVARKLYDSCPVLQVAELIKELAASSEPTAFICEVGLAAGKDETEVTVYCSPCWWSRKTWKDCVEKDGRLKKVRRVIAPR
;
A
#
# COMPACT_ATOMS: atom_id res chain seq x y z
N MET A 1 17.47 -11.86 -16.43
CA MET A 1 16.15 -12.02 -17.07
C MET A 1 15.26 -12.84 -16.15
N TRP A 2 14.55 -12.19 -15.23
CA TRP A 2 13.49 -12.85 -14.46
C TRP A 2 12.27 -12.93 -15.37
N SER A 3 11.67 -14.12 -15.47
CA SER A 3 10.55 -14.39 -16.35
C SER A 3 9.32 -13.57 -15.94
N LEU A 4 9.16 -12.40 -16.57
CA LEU A 4 7.89 -11.67 -16.70
C LEU A 4 6.73 -12.56 -17.20
N GLY A 5 7.01 -13.76 -17.71
CA GLY A 5 6.03 -14.75 -18.16
C GLY A 5 5.03 -15.21 -17.09
N TRP A 6 5.44 -15.39 -15.83
CA TRP A 6 4.52 -15.81 -14.76
C TRP A 6 3.59 -14.67 -14.32
N VAL A 7 4.14 -13.46 -14.22
CA VAL A 7 3.35 -12.24 -13.93
C VAL A 7 2.38 -11.94 -15.08
N ALA A 8 2.79 -12.18 -16.34
CA ALA A 8 1.92 -12.06 -17.50
C ALA A 8 0.79 -13.09 -17.50
N GLY A 9 1.04 -14.33 -17.05
CA GLY A 9 0.01 -15.38 -16.93
C GLY A 9 -1.07 -15.07 -15.90
N LEU A 10 -0.68 -14.63 -14.69
CA LEU A 10 -1.62 -14.16 -13.66
C LEU A 10 -2.43 -12.95 -14.13
N TYR A 11 -1.78 -12.00 -14.81
CA TYR A 11 -2.41 -10.78 -15.33
C TYR A 11 -3.45 -11.04 -16.43
N LEU A 12 -3.21 -12.03 -17.32
CA LEU A 12 -4.15 -12.39 -18.39
C LEU A 12 -5.45 -13.00 -17.85
N ILE A 13 -5.38 -13.83 -16.81
CA ILE A 13 -6.56 -14.44 -16.17
C ILE A 13 -7.40 -13.37 -15.46
N THR A 14 -6.76 -12.47 -14.71
CA THR A 14 -7.45 -11.39 -13.99
C THR A 14 -8.14 -10.41 -14.95
N LEU A 15 -7.53 -10.08 -16.10
CA LEU A 15 -8.12 -9.17 -17.08
C LEU A 15 -9.33 -9.75 -17.84
N GLN A 16 -9.33 -11.04 -18.12
CA GLN A 16 -10.42 -11.69 -18.87
C GLN A 16 -11.74 -11.71 -18.08
N VAL A 17 -11.65 -11.77 -16.74
CA VAL A 17 -12.80 -11.70 -15.83
C VAL A 17 -13.34 -10.26 -15.69
N LEU A 18 -12.49 -9.24 -15.86
CA LEU A 18 -12.85 -7.83 -15.65
C LEU A 18 -13.48 -7.14 -16.84
N SER A 19 -13.01 -7.43 -18.06
CA SER A 19 -13.52 -6.73 -19.25
C SER A 19 -14.99 -7.05 -19.53
N SER A 20 -15.52 -8.10 -18.89
CA SER A 20 -16.92 -8.51 -18.98
C SER A 20 -17.81 -7.96 -17.86
N ARG A 21 -17.26 -7.41 -16.75
CA ARG A 21 -18.03 -7.10 -15.54
C ARG A 21 -18.05 -5.62 -15.11
N HIS A 22 -17.41 -4.70 -15.84
CA HIS A 22 -17.45 -3.23 -15.57
C HIS A 22 -17.14 -2.81 -14.12
N ILE A 23 -16.29 -3.57 -13.41
CA ILE A 23 -15.86 -3.21 -12.06
C ILE A 23 -14.78 -2.14 -12.17
N ASN A 24 -14.87 -1.09 -11.34
CA ASN A 24 -13.85 -0.05 -11.21
C ASN A 24 -13.07 -0.21 -9.89
N PRO A 25 -12.06 -1.09 -9.83
CA PRO A 25 -11.15 -1.24 -8.71
C PRO A 25 -10.58 0.10 -8.25
N VAL A 26 -10.34 0.21 -6.94
CA VAL A 26 -9.65 1.36 -6.32
C VAL A 26 -8.20 1.07 -5.98
N LEU A 27 -7.72 -0.15 -6.24
CA LEU A 27 -6.32 -0.51 -6.03
C LEU A 27 -5.36 0.41 -6.81
N THR A 28 -5.70 0.74 -8.05
CA THR A 28 -4.89 1.58 -8.93
C THR A 28 -5.72 2.73 -9.51
N ASN A 29 -5.07 3.83 -9.90
CA ASN A 29 -5.76 4.97 -10.50
C ASN A 29 -6.32 4.70 -11.90
N ASP A 30 -5.85 3.66 -12.59
CA ASP A 30 -6.37 3.21 -13.88
C ASP A 30 -7.38 2.07 -13.76
N HIS A 31 -7.85 1.80 -12.53
CA HIS A 31 -8.88 0.82 -12.23
C HIS A 31 -8.50 -0.62 -12.61
N THR A 32 -7.21 -0.93 -12.64
CA THR A 32 -6.75 -2.32 -12.68
C THR A 32 -6.77 -2.92 -11.26
N PRO A 33 -7.30 -4.13 -11.05
CA PRO A 33 -7.33 -4.77 -9.73
C PRO A 33 -6.01 -5.48 -9.42
N PHE A 34 -4.92 -5.07 -10.08
CA PHE A 34 -3.62 -5.69 -9.93
C PHE A 34 -2.57 -4.59 -9.84
N GLU A 35 -1.69 -4.67 -8.86
CA GLU A 35 -0.56 -3.76 -8.70
C GLU A 35 0.71 -4.56 -8.40
N LEU A 36 1.83 -4.17 -9.02
CA LEU A 36 3.14 -4.74 -8.74
C LEU A 36 3.95 -3.73 -7.91
N SER A 37 4.75 -4.22 -6.96
CA SER A 37 5.73 -3.38 -6.28
C SER A 37 7.07 -4.07 -6.12
N CYS A 38 8.14 -3.27 -6.16
CA CYS A 38 9.51 -3.71 -5.98
C CYS A 38 10.09 -3.00 -4.75
N CYS A 39 10.56 -3.78 -3.77
CA CYS A 39 11.07 -3.27 -2.50
C CYS A 39 12.57 -3.56 -2.34
N TRP A 40 13.37 -2.52 -2.19
CA TRP A 40 14.80 -2.61 -1.92
C TRP A 40 15.07 -2.39 -0.43
N LYS A 41 15.71 -3.39 0.18
CA LYS A 41 16.04 -3.41 1.60
C LYS A 41 17.53 -3.63 1.77
N GLY A 42 18.25 -2.57 2.05
CA GLY A 42 19.66 -2.64 2.34
C GLY A 42 20.56 -2.95 1.14
N ASN A 43 21.81 -2.50 1.17
CA ASN A 43 22.82 -2.81 0.15
C ASN A 43 23.24 -4.29 0.15
N LYS A 44 22.99 -5.02 1.24
CA LYS A 44 23.31 -6.46 1.39
C LYS A 44 22.63 -7.37 0.36
N LYS A 45 21.53 -6.91 -0.26
CA LYS A 45 20.84 -7.65 -1.32
C LYS A 45 21.39 -7.39 -2.72
N ALA A 46 22.50 -6.66 -2.85
CA ALA A 46 23.17 -6.35 -4.12
C ALA A 46 22.18 -5.86 -5.20
N GLY A 47 21.31 -4.92 -4.83
CA GLY A 47 20.32 -4.34 -5.74
C GLY A 47 19.10 -5.20 -6.08
N ARG A 48 18.97 -6.41 -5.51
CA ARG A 48 17.80 -7.28 -5.74
C ARG A 48 16.59 -6.80 -4.94
N ALA A 49 15.51 -6.50 -5.65
CA ALA A 49 14.22 -6.17 -5.06
C ALA A 49 13.51 -7.43 -4.53
N VAL A 50 12.75 -7.28 -3.45
CA VAL A 50 11.64 -8.16 -3.11
C VAL A 50 10.45 -7.72 -3.94
N VAL A 51 9.88 -8.63 -4.72
CA VAL A 51 8.71 -8.35 -5.55
C VAL A 51 7.46 -8.66 -4.76
N ARG A 52 6.47 -7.78 -4.82
CA ARG A 52 5.12 -8.02 -4.32
C ARG A 52 4.13 -7.78 -5.44
N TYR A 53 3.06 -8.55 -5.45
CA TYR A 53 1.85 -8.15 -6.15
C TYR A 53 0.66 -8.07 -5.20
N VAL A 54 -0.31 -7.23 -5.56
CA VAL A 54 -1.56 -7.01 -4.84
C VAL A 54 -2.72 -7.22 -5.81
N ILE A 55 -3.79 -7.85 -5.35
CA ILE A 55 -5.01 -8.13 -6.11
C ILE A 55 -6.23 -7.62 -5.33
N ASP A 56 -7.18 -7.00 -6.04
CA ASP A 56 -8.51 -6.67 -5.51
C ASP A 56 -9.40 -7.91 -5.45
N VAL A 57 -10.07 -8.11 -4.31
CA VAL A 57 -10.98 -9.25 -4.14
C VAL A 57 -12.30 -8.91 -4.82
N ILE A 58 -12.58 -9.62 -5.91
CA ILE A 58 -13.75 -9.40 -6.75
C ILE A 58 -14.76 -10.52 -6.51
N PRO A 59 -16.00 -10.20 -6.09
CA PRO A 59 -17.03 -11.19 -5.84
C PRO A 59 -17.33 -12.03 -7.08
N SER A 60 -17.30 -13.35 -6.89
CA SER A 60 -17.68 -14.34 -7.90
C SER A 60 -19.14 -14.18 -8.33
N SER A 61 -20.00 -13.76 -7.39
CA SER A 61 -21.43 -13.44 -7.59
C SER A 61 -21.68 -12.32 -8.61
N GLY A 62 -20.68 -11.47 -8.88
CA GLY A 62 -20.84 -10.29 -9.73
C GLY A 62 -21.47 -9.09 -9.01
N GLU A 63 -21.80 -9.20 -7.73
CA GLU A 63 -22.26 -8.06 -6.94
C GLU A 63 -21.15 -7.01 -6.77
N ILE A 64 -21.42 -5.79 -7.20
CA ILE A 64 -20.45 -4.69 -7.17
C ILE A 64 -20.67 -3.86 -5.90
N CYS A 65 -20.37 -4.45 -4.74
CA CYS A 65 -20.43 -3.75 -3.45
C CYS A 65 -19.36 -4.25 -2.48
N ARG A 66 -19.03 -3.42 -1.50
CA ARG A 66 -17.99 -3.71 -0.49
C ARG A 66 -18.34 -4.91 0.38
N LEU A 67 -19.62 -5.04 0.74
CA LEU A 67 -20.09 -6.15 1.55
C LEU A 67 -19.87 -7.49 0.84
N ALA A 68 -20.16 -7.57 -0.45
CA ALA A 68 -19.87 -8.74 -1.27
C ALA A 68 -18.35 -9.01 -1.34
N ALA A 69 -17.51 -7.98 -1.50
CA ALA A 69 -16.05 -8.13 -1.50
C ALA A 69 -15.52 -8.67 -0.16
N PHE A 70 -16.07 -8.23 0.98
CA PHE A 70 -15.71 -8.78 2.29
C PHE A 70 -16.14 -10.24 2.47
N ARG A 71 -17.31 -10.61 1.95
CA ARG A 71 -17.80 -12.00 2.00
C ARG A 71 -16.93 -12.92 1.14
N GLU A 72 -16.66 -12.53 -0.09
CA GLU A 72 -15.74 -13.24 -0.99
C GLU A 72 -14.33 -13.37 -0.38
N ALA A 73 -13.88 -12.37 0.39
CA ALA A 73 -12.60 -12.46 1.07
C ALA A 73 -12.51 -13.60 2.10
N LEU A 74 -13.63 -14.01 2.70
CA LEU A 74 -13.64 -15.19 3.59
C LEU A 74 -13.36 -16.47 2.79
N ASP A 75 -13.99 -16.64 1.63
CA ASP A 75 -13.77 -17.79 0.75
C ASP A 75 -12.33 -17.82 0.20
N VAL A 76 -11.78 -16.64 -0.12
CA VAL A 76 -10.37 -16.50 -0.51
C VAL A 76 -9.45 -16.92 0.63
N MET A 77 -9.74 -16.55 1.89
CA MET A 77 -8.92 -16.95 3.04
C MET A 77 -8.94 -18.46 3.26
N ASP A 78 -10.10 -19.10 3.12
CA ASP A 78 -10.23 -20.55 3.25
C ASP A 78 -9.46 -21.28 2.14
N THR A 79 -9.53 -20.76 0.90
CA THR A 79 -8.74 -21.27 -0.23
C THR A 79 -7.24 -21.15 0.03
N LEU A 80 -6.78 -19.99 0.51
CA LEU A 80 -5.36 -19.77 0.80
C LEU A 80 -4.85 -20.64 1.96
N GLU A 81 -5.70 -20.91 2.96
CA GLU A 81 -5.38 -21.84 4.04
C GLU A 81 -5.22 -23.28 3.51
N GLN A 82 -6.14 -23.73 2.65
CA GLN A 82 -6.06 -25.04 2.03
C GLN A 82 -4.77 -25.20 1.20
N VAL A 83 -4.47 -24.24 0.33
CA VAL A 83 -3.24 -24.26 -0.51
C VAL A 83 -2.00 -24.30 0.38
N SER A 84 -1.95 -23.47 1.43
CA SER A 84 -0.85 -23.46 2.39
C SER A 84 -0.65 -24.82 3.09
N GLN A 85 -1.73 -25.54 3.40
CA GLN A 85 -1.65 -26.86 4.03
C GLN A 85 -1.25 -27.99 3.06
N GLU A 86 -1.69 -27.90 1.80
CA GLU A 86 -1.36 -28.88 0.75
C GLU A 86 0.13 -28.82 0.38
N ASP A 87 0.69 -27.62 0.22
CA ASP A 87 2.12 -27.40 -0.05
C ASP A 87 3.01 -28.04 1.03
N ASN A 88 2.57 -27.98 2.30
CA ASN A 88 3.29 -28.57 3.44
C ASN A 88 3.25 -30.11 3.46
N LYS A 89 2.32 -30.75 2.73
CA LYS A 89 2.17 -32.22 2.69
C LYS A 89 2.81 -32.85 1.44
N GLY A 90 3.02 -32.08 0.38
CA GLY A 90 3.28 -32.59 -0.97
C GLY A 90 4.54 -32.07 -1.64
N GLY A 91 5.68 -31.97 -0.95
CA GLY A 91 7.00 -31.73 -1.58
C GLY A 91 7.09 -30.54 -2.55
N GLY A 92 6.18 -29.57 -2.44
CA GLY A 92 6.08 -28.43 -3.35
C GLY A 92 7.35 -27.57 -3.33
N THR A 93 7.66 -26.94 -4.45
CA THR A 93 8.86 -26.08 -4.59
C THR A 93 8.66 -24.68 -4.00
N LEU A 94 7.43 -24.29 -3.66
CA LEU A 94 7.07 -22.98 -3.13
C LEU A 94 6.20 -23.13 -1.88
N SER A 95 6.60 -22.55 -0.75
CA SER A 95 5.77 -22.52 0.47
C SER A 95 4.92 -21.26 0.54
N LEU A 96 3.60 -21.41 0.69
CA LEU A 96 2.69 -20.29 0.98
C LEU A 96 2.48 -20.12 2.49
N TYR A 97 2.81 -18.94 3.01
CA TYR A 97 2.54 -18.54 4.40
C TYR A 97 1.29 -17.66 4.49
N THR A 98 0.40 -17.97 5.42
CA THR A 98 -0.89 -17.30 5.65
C THR A 98 -1.16 -17.11 7.16
N PHE A 99 -2.11 -16.24 7.50
CA PHE A 99 -2.62 -16.12 8.88
C PHE A 99 -4.16 -16.08 8.95
N PRO A 100 -4.84 -17.19 8.62
CA PRO A 100 -6.29 -17.17 8.35
C PRO A 100 -7.15 -16.86 9.57
N SER A 101 -6.79 -17.32 10.78
CA SER A 101 -7.57 -17.08 12.00
C SER A 101 -7.75 -15.59 12.29
N LEU A 102 -6.65 -14.84 12.31
CA LEU A 102 -6.66 -13.39 12.51
C LEU A 102 -7.41 -12.67 11.39
N TRP A 103 -7.18 -13.06 10.13
CA TRP A 103 -7.82 -12.43 8.99
C TRP A 103 -9.32 -12.62 8.97
N ARG A 104 -9.82 -13.81 9.29
CA ARG A 104 -11.26 -14.10 9.39
C ARG A 104 -11.91 -13.25 10.48
N GLN A 105 -11.26 -13.12 11.63
CA GLN A 105 -11.81 -12.33 12.75
C GLN A 105 -11.92 -10.84 12.40
N ILE A 106 -10.89 -10.27 11.77
CA ILE A 106 -10.92 -8.89 11.27
C ILE A 106 -12.01 -8.74 10.20
N THR A 107 -12.08 -9.67 9.24
CA THR A 107 -13.02 -9.60 8.11
C THR A 107 -14.46 -9.67 8.58
N LYS A 108 -14.80 -10.59 9.50
CA LYS A 108 -16.14 -10.66 10.11
C LYS A 108 -16.50 -9.34 10.79
N LYS A 109 -15.57 -8.73 11.52
CA LYS A 109 -15.84 -7.44 12.15
C LYS A 109 -16.00 -6.31 11.14
N MET A 110 -15.26 -6.33 10.02
CA MET A 110 -15.45 -5.40 8.92
C MET A 110 -16.82 -5.57 8.24
N ILE A 111 -17.31 -6.81 8.10
CA ILE A 111 -18.67 -7.10 7.60
C ILE A 111 -19.71 -6.47 8.52
N GLU A 112 -19.65 -6.70 9.83
CA GLU A 112 -20.58 -6.10 10.80
C GLU A 112 -20.58 -4.57 10.72
N ASN A 113 -19.39 -3.96 10.64
CA ASN A 113 -19.25 -2.51 10.51
C ASN A 113 -19.85 -1.99 9.19
N GLU A 114 -19.65 -2.72 8.10
CA GLU A 114 -20.17 -2.37 6.77
C GLU A 114 -21.70 -2.44 6.73
N GLU A 115 -22.31 -3.48 7.32
CA GLU A 115 -23.77 -3.64 7.42
C GLU A 115 -24.43 -2.52 8.23
N GLN A 116 -23.77 -2.04 9.29
CA GLN A 116 -24.24 -0.91 10.08
C GLN A 116 -24.06 0.43 9.35
N THR A 117 -22.99 0.57 8.57
CA THR A 117 -22.61 1.84 7.93
C THR A 117 -23.34 2.08 6.63
N HIS A 118 -23.53 1.04 5.81
CA HIS A 118 -24.07 1.14 4.46
C HIS A 118 -25.35 0.32 4.31
N VAL A 119 -26.38 0.72 5.07
CA VAL A 119 -27.76 0.21 4.89
C VAL A 119 -28.33 0.57 3.51
N GLN A 120 -27.79 1.61 2.87
CA GLN A 120 -28.17 2.10 1.55
C GLN A 120 -26.94 2.29 0.65
N PRO A 121 -27.11 2.30 -0.69
CA PRO A 121 -26.01 2.54 -1.63
C PRO A 121 -25.25 3.84 -1.32
N CYS A 122 -23.92 3.76 -1.26
CA CYS A 122 -23.06 4.89 -0.95
C CYS A 122 -22.32 5.40 -2.19
N THR A 123 -22.49 6.68 -2.52
CA THR A 123 -21.80 7.32 -3.66
C THR A 123 -20.36 7.72 -3.37
N ARG A 124 -19.96 7.75 -2.09
CA ARG A 124 -18.60 8.13 -1.67
C ARG A 124 -17.63 6.96 -1.57
N CYS A 125 -18.16 5.75 -1.38
CA CYS A 125 -17.37 4.55 -1.18
C CYS A 125 -17.24 3.77 -2.49
N SER A 126 -16.03 3.26 -2.74
CA SER A 126 -15.82 2.32 -3.85
C SER A 126 -16.33 0.93 -3.47
N PRO A 127 -16.76 0.12 -4.45
CA PRO A 127 -17.12 -1.27 -4.22
C PRO A 127 -15.95 -2.15 -3.75
N SER A 128 -14.69 -1.75 -3.96
CA SER A 128 -13.53 -2.47 -3.43
C SER A 128 -13.53 -2.41 -1.90
N GLY A 129 -13.45 -3.59 -1.27
CA GLY A 129 -13.44 -3.74 0.20
C GLY A 129 -12.13 -4.32 0.74
N VAL A 130 -11.58 -5.31 0.04
CA VAL A 130 -10.44 -6.12 0.50
C VAL A 130 -9.45 -6.32 -0.62
N PHE A 131 -8.15 -6.27 -0.28
CA PHE A 131 -7.07 -6.63 -1.19
C PHE A 131 -6.23 -7.75 -0.59
N VAL A 132 -5.69 -8.62 -1.43
CA VAL A 132 -4.74 -9.67 -1.06
C VAL A 132 -3.41 -9.36 -1.71
N ALA A 133 -2.31 -9.39 -0.95
CA ALA A 133 -0.98 -9.26 -1.51
C ALA A 133 -0.10 -10.47 -1.21
N PHE A 134 0.94 -10.65 -2.02
CA PHE A 134 1.93 -11.70 -1.85
C PHE A 134 3.32 -11.10 -1.95
N ASP A 135 4.10 -11.15 -0.86
CA ASP A 135 5.54 -10.89 -0.90
C ASP A 135 6.24 -12.15 -1.43
N LEU A 136 6.93 -12.03 -2.55
CA LEU A 136 7.63 -13.13 -3.21
C LEU A 136 9.09 -13.18 -2.78
N VAL A 137 9.50 -14.32 -2.24
CA VAL A 137 10.90 -14.68 -2.01
C VAL A 137 11.21 -15.99 -2.75
N ALA A 138 12.49 -16.35 -2.82
CA ALA A 138 12.99 -17.39 -3.75
C ALA A 138 12.17 -18.70 -3.76
N SER A 139 11.78 -19.20 -2.58
CA SER A 139 11.05 -20.46 -2.42
C SER A 139 9.80 -20.31 -1.55
N ALA A 140 9.30 -19.08 -1.36
CA ALA A 140 8.11 -18.86 -0.56
C ALA A 140 7.34 -17.60 -0.97
N ALA A 141 6.05 -17.59 -0.66
CA ALA A 141 5.19 -16.44 -0.75
C ALA A 141 4.59 -16.13 0.64
N PHE A 142 4.57 -14.86 1.02
CA PHE A 142 3.90 -14.41 2.25
C PHE A 142 2.68 -13.59 1.89
N ALA A 143 1.51 -14.15 2.16
CA ALA A 143 0.25 -13.48 1.86
C ALA A 143 -0.03 -12.34 2.85
N LYS A 144 -0.85 -11.36 2.47
CA LYS A 144 -1.27 -10.24 3.31
C LYS A 144 -2.66 -9.83 2.94
N ILE A 145 -3.46 -9.42 3.92
CA ILE A 145 -4.79 -8.88 3.67
C ILE A 145 -4.80 -7.41 4.03
N TYR A 146 -5.51 -6.64 3.20
CA TYR A 146 -5.77 -5.22 3.38
C TYR A 146 -7.28 -5.00 3.39
N TRP A 147 -7.79 -4.28 4.39
CA TRP A 147 -9.19 -3.89 4.47
C TRP A 147 -9.31 -2.39 4.30
N LEU A 148 -10.09 -1.99 3.31
CA LEU A 148 -10.30 -0.61 2.98
C LEU A 148 -11.39 -0.01 3.86
N PHE A 149 -11.13 1.14 4.51
CA PHE A 149 -12.14 1.82 5.31
C PHE A 149 -13.13 2.61 4.43
N PRO A 150 -14.39 2.76 4.89
CA PRO A 150 -15.41 3.50 4.18
C PRO A 150 -15.08 5.01 4.16
N ALA A 151 -14.87 5.55 2.96
CA ALA A 151 -14.50 6.97 2.76
C ALA A 151 -15.64 7.96 3.07
N CYS A 152 -16.86 7.46 3.31
CA CYS A 152 -18.01 8.27 3.72
C CYS A 152 -17.98 8.65 5.21
N GLN A 153 -17.25 7.89 6.02
CA GLN A 153 -17.22 8.05 7.48
C GLN A 153 -16.28 9.18 7.91
N LYS A 154 -16.60 9.80 9.05
CA LYS A 154 -15.72 10.77 9.72
C LYS A 154 -14.54 10.04 10.36
N THR A 155 -13.40 10.73 10.47
CA THR A 155 -12.19 10.20 11.12
C THR A 155 -12.49 9.68 12.53
N SER A 156 -13.27 10.40 13.34
CA SER A 156 -13.65 9.97 14.69
C SER A 156 -14.39 8.63 14.71
N THR A 157 -15.36 8.43 13.81
CA THR A 157 -16.07 7.15 13.66
C THR A 157 -15.13 6.04 13.22
N LEU A 158 -14.27 6.32 12.24
CA LEU A 158 -13.30 5.34 11.75
C LEU A 158 -12.35 4.89 12.86
N LEU A 159 -11.84 5.80 13.70
CA LEU A 159 -10.96 5.45 14.82
C LEU A 159 -11.64 4.47 15.80
N MET A 160 -12.92 4.70 16.12
CA MET A 160 -13.70 3.77 16.95
C MET A 160 -13.88 2.42 16.25
N SER A 161 -14.19 2.41 14.95
CA SER A 161 -14.32 1.16 14.17
C SER A 161 -13.00 0.38 14.11
N VAL A 162 -11.85 1.05 13.95
CA VAL A 162 -10.55 0.39 13.99
C VAL A 162 -10.32 -0.21 15.37
N GLU A 163 -10.52 0.55 16.45
CA GLU A 163 -10.33 0.05 17.80
C GLU A 163 -11.21 -1.18 18.10
N ASN A 164 -12.50 -1.13 17.72
CA ASN A 164 -13.42 -2.26 17.86
C ASN A 164 -12.99 -3.48 17.03
N THR A 165 -12.40 -3.24 15.86
CA THR A 165 -11.83 -4.30 15.01
C THR A 165 -10.59 -4.91 15.63
N LEU A 166 -9.70 -4.12 16.24
CA LEU A 166 -8.53 -4.64 16.94
C LEU A 166 -8.94 -5.41 18.21
N LYS A 167 -9.94 -4.93 18.94
CA LYS A 167 -10.55 -5.62 20.10
C LYS A 167 -11.10 -6.99 19.75
N SER A 168 -11.77 -7.14 18.60
CA SER A 168 -12.30 -8.45 18.21
C SER A 168 -11.19 -9.49 17.97
N THR A 169 -9.93 -9.08 17.74
CA THR A 169 -8.82 -10.01 17.51
C THR A 169 -8.30 -10.69 18.78
N GLU A 170 -8.69 -10.22 19.97
CA GLU A 170 -8.28 -10.79 21.26
C GLU A 170 -8.65 -12.27 21.36
N GLU A 171 -9.85 -12.64 20.91
CA GLU A 171 -10.32 -14.04 20.92
C GLU A 171 -9.45 -14.95 20.04
N ALA A 172 -8.95 -14.43 18.93
CA ALA A 172 -8.14 -15.20 17.98
C ALA A 172 -6.67 -15.30 18.41
N GLU A 173 -6.10 -14.22 18.94
CA GLU A 173 -4.67 -14.14 19.30
C GLU A 173 -4.45 -13.29 20.58
N PRO A 174 -4.77 -13.82 21.78
CA PRO A 174 -4.71 -13.07 23.04
C PRO A 174 -3.33 -12.49 23.35
N ALA A 175 -2.26 -13.20 22.97
CA ALA A 175 -0.88 -12.80 23.25
C ALA A 175 -0.44 -11.55 22.47
N MET A 176 -1.07 -11.23 21.34
CA MET A 176 -0.77 -10.02 20.56
C MET A 176 -1.38 -8.76 21.19
N PHE A 177 -2.49 -8.92 21.91
CA PHE A 177 -3.50 -7.89 22.13
C PHE A 177 -3.07 -6.74 23.04
N PRO A 178 -2.43 -6.94 24.21
CA PRO A 178 -2.16 -5.86 25.14
C PRO A 178 -1.32 -4.73 24.54
N ARG A 179 -0.22 -5.09 23.87
CA ARG A 179 0.69 -4.12 23.24
C ARG A 179 0.09 -3.49 21.98
N LEU A 180 -0.71 -4.25 21.23
CA LEU A 180 -1.43 -3.74 20.06
C LEU A 180 -2.33 -2.55 20.43
N LEU A 181 -3.16 -2.70 21.47
CA LEU A 181 -4.05 -1.61 21.89
C LEU A 181 -3.31 -0.42 22.49
N GLU A 182 -2.27 -0.66 23.31
CA GLU A 182 -1.47 0.43 23.87
C GLU A 182 -0.83 1.28 22.76
N ASN A 183 -0.24 0.63 21.76
CA ASN A 183 0.38 1.30 20.63
C ASN A 183 -0.66 1.95 19.71
N TRP A 184 -1.81 1.29 19.49
CA TRP A 184 -2.92 1.87 18.75
C TRP A 184 -3.43 3.15 19.42
N ALA A 185 -3.55 3.20 20.75
CA ALA A 185 -4.01 4.39 21.46
C ALA A 185 -3.12 5.61 21.19
N LYS A 186 -1.79 5.42 21.07
CA LYS A 186 -0.84 6.49 20.70
C LYS A 186 -1.13 7.02 19.29
N VAL A 187 -1.32 6.10 18.32
CA VAL A 187 -1.65 6.46 16.93
C VAL A 187 -3.02 7.14 16.85
N ALA A 188 -4.04 6.57 17.48
CA ALA A 188 -5.41 7.07 17.47
C ALA A 188 -5.50 8.47 18.07
N LYS A 189 -4.80 8.74 19.18
CA LYS A 189 -4.69 10.07 19.78
C LYS A 189 -4.10 11.08 18.81
N HIS A 190 -3.01 10.74 18.13
CA HIS A 190 -2.37 11.62 17.15
C HIS A 190 -3.26 11.90 15.95
N VAL A 191 -3.92 10.87 15.40
CA VAL A 191 -4.85 11.04 14.27
C VAL A 191 -6.07 11.87 14.68
N ALA A 192 -6.64 11.65 15.87
CA ALA A 192 -7.77 12.43 16.38
C ALA A 192 -7.42 13.92 16.53
N ALA A 193 -6.22 14.23 17.05
CA ALA A 193 -5.74 15.61 17.17
C ALA A 193 -5.50 16.31 15.82
N ASN A 194 -5.41 15.55 14.72
CA ASN A 194 -5.12 16.05 13.37
C ASN A 194 -6.19 15.61 12.36
N GLN A 195 -7.42 15.37 12.81
CA GLN A 195 -8.47 14.70 12.03
C GLN A 195 -8.86 15.39 10.71
N ASP A 196 -8.62 16.71 10.61
CA ASP A 196 -8.94 17.50 9.41
C ASP A 196 -7.98 17.19 8.25
N ILE A 197 -6.75 16.77 8.55
CA ILE A 197 -5.71 16.49 7.57
C ILE A 197 -5.25 15.03 7.56
N LEU A 198 -5.45 14.28 8.65
CA LEU A 198 -5.16 12.85 8.75
C LEU A 198 -6.45 12.02 8.75
N GLN A 199 -6.64 11.24 7.68
CA GLN A 199 -7.84 10.41 7.49
C GLN A 199 -7.46 8.94 7.36
N PRO A 200 -7.83 8.06 8.32
CA PRO A 200 -7.65 6.63 8.19
C PRO A 200 -8.23 6.11 6.87
N ARG A 201 -7.47 5.28 6.18
CA ARG A 201 -7.81 4.79 4.84
C ARG A 201 -7.90 3.28 4.76
N MET A 202 -7.01 2.56 5.42
CA MET A 202 -6.87 1.12 5.26
C MET A 202 -6.22 0.49 6.49
N LEU A 203 -6.58 -0.76 6.78
CA LEU A 203 -5.92 -1.66 7.73
C LEU A 203 -5.21 -2.77 6.94
N SER A 204 -4.08 -3.28 7.41
CA SER A 204 -3.52 -4.52 6.88
C SER A 204 -2.80 -5.33 7.94
N THR A 205 -2.68 -6.63 7.73
CA THR A 205 -1.89 -7.52 8.57
C THR A 205 -0.98 -8.44 7.73
N ASP A 206 0.18 -8.79 8.28
CA ASP A 206 1.11 -9.74 7.64
C ASP A 206 0.65 -11.21 7.82
N ALA A 207 1.11 -12.13 6.96
CA ALA A 207 0.86 -13.59 7.03
C ALA A 207 1.57 -14.34 8.16
N THR A 208 2.31 -13.69 9.03
CA THR A 208 3.23 -14.41 9.93
C THR A 208 2.72 -14.41 11.36
N LYS A 209 2.52 -15.62 11.91
CA LYS A 209 2.42 -15.82 13.36
C LYS A 209 3.78 -15.64 14.06
N HIS A 210 4.89 -15.82 13.33
CA HIS A 210 6.25 -15.76 13.86
C HIS A 210 7.23 -14.94 12.97
N PRO A 211 8.02 -14.01 13.54
CA PRO A 211 7.72 -13.34 14.82
C PRO A 211 6.35 -12.64 14.69
N LEU A 212 5.70 -12.39 15.82
CA LEU A 212 4.30 -11.95 15.95
C LEU A 212 3.77 -11.06 14.81
N PRO A 213 2.48 -11.19 14.44
CA PRO A 213 1.90 -10.45 13.32
C PRO A 213 2.03 -8.95 13.52
N ARG A 214 2.24 -8.20 12.45
CA ARG A 214 2.21 -6.73 12.51
C ARG A 214 0.90 -6.22 11.97
N VAL A 215 0.31 -5.28 12.70
CA VAL A 215 -0.88 -4.55 12.28
C VAL A 215 -0.42 -3.20 11.70
N LYS A 216 -0.95 -2.83 10.54
CA LYS A 216 -0.60 -1.57 9.88
C LYS A 216 -1.84 -0.77 9.57
N VAL A 217 -1.81 0.50 9.93
CA VAL A 217 -2.90 1.45 9.63
C VAL A 217 -2.38 2.54 8.72
N TYR A 218 -3.04 2.73 7.59
CA TYR A 218 -2.71 3.74 6.60
C TYR A 218 -3.63 4.93 6.80
N ALA A 219 -3.08 6.14 6.82
CA ALA A 219 -3.82 7.39 6.85
C ALA A 219 -3.42 8.28 5.67
N ARG A 220 -4.39 8.92 5.04
CA ARG A 220 -4.15 10.01 4.09
C ARG A 220 -3.77 11.26 4.86
N ARG A 221 -2.66 11.87 4.49
CA ARG A 221 -2.27 13.22 4.91
C ARG A 221 -2.61 14.18 3.77
N ILE A 222 -3.70 14.92 3.93
CA ILE A 222 -4.22 15.87 2.95
C ILE A 222 -3.38 17.16 2.96
N PHE A 223 -3.05 17.71 1.79
CA PHE A 223 -2.40 19.01 1.65
C PHE A 223 -3.46 20.09 1.40
N VAL A 224 -3.42 21.17 2.18
CA VAL A 224 -4.36 22.31 2.07
C VAL A 224 -3.60 23.53 1.55
N ASP A 225 -2.70 24.08 2.36
CA ASP A 225 -1.98 25.33 2.05
C ASP A 225 -0.55 25.10 1.55
N SER A 226 0.07 24.01 2.01
CA SER A 226 1.45 23.65 1.68
C SER A 226 1.60 22.14 1.55
N ASN A 227 2.59 21.73 0.74
CA ASN A 227 2.95 20.34 0.50
C ASN A 227 4.45 20.12 0.71
N THR A 228 5.02 20.74 1.73
CA THR A 228 6.46 20.61 2.04
C THR A 228 6.74 19.39 2.90
N PHE A 229 8.01 18.98 3.02
CA PHE A 229 8.34 17.86 3.90
C PHE A 229 8.13 18.19 5.39
N SER A 230 8.33 19.44 5.80
CA SER A 230 8.07 19.90 7.18
C SER A 230 6.61 19.72 7.60
N ASP A 231 5.69 19.68 6.64
CA ASP A 231 4.26 19.43 6.88
C ASP A 231 3.93 17.96 7.11
N ILE A 232 4.85 17.06 6.76
CA ILE A 232 4.69 15.60 6.79
C ILE A 232 5.45 15.01 7.97
N GLU A 233 6.64 15.56 8.26
CA GLU A 233 7.55 15.06 9.28
C GLU A 233 6.90 14.86 10.67
N PRO A 234 6.05 15.79 11.19
CA PRO A 234 5.36 15.58 12.46
C PRO A 234 4.45 14.35 12.44
N HIS A 235 3.92 13.96 11.28
CA HIS A 235 3.07 12.78 11.18
C HIS A 235 3.86 11.48 11.08
N LEU A 236 5.10 11.52 10.58
CA LEU A 236 6.01 10.37 10.62
C LEU A 236 6.55 10.10 12.03
N SER A 237 6.62 11.14 12.88
CA SER A 237 7.12 11.05 14.26
C SER A 237 6.02 11.00 15.32
N LEU A 238 4.74 10.94 14.95
CA LEU A 238 3.62 11.11 15.89
C LEU A 238 3.78 12.35 16.80
N GLY A 239 4.15 13.49 16.22
CA GLY A 239 4.44 14.73 16.93
C GLY A 239 5.70 14.66 17.79
N GLY A 240 6.70 13.87 17.39
CA GLY A 240 7.91 13.60 18.17
C GLY A 240 7.79 12.46 19.18
N SER A 241 6.63 11.80 19.27
CA SER A 241 6.41 10.67 20.19
C SER A 241 7.16 9.39 19.78
N ILE A 242 7.56 9.26 18.51
CA ILE A 242 8.42 8.18 18.02
C ILE A 242 9.65 8.75 17.31
N PRO A 243 10.84 8.17 17.52
CA PRO A 243 12.07 8.69 16.94
C PRO A 243 12.10 8.50 15.41
N LEU A 244 12.55 9.52 14.70
CA LEU A 244 12.88 9.43 13.28
C LEU A 244 14.38 9.30 13.12
N ALA A 245 14.82 8.17 12.56
CA ALA A 245 16.23 7.96 12.25
C ALA A 245 16.72 9.06 11.28
N GLY A 246 17.86 9.69 11.60
CA GLY A 246 18.43 10.78 10.79
C GLY A 246 18.56 10.46 9.30
N PRO A 247 19.14 9.30 8.92
CA PRO A 247 19.25 8.90 7.51
C PRO A 247 17.89 8.77 6.80
N PHE A 248 16.87 8.27 7.51
CA PHE A 248 15.51 8.15 7.00
C PHE A 248 14.90 9.54 6.76
N ARG A 249 14.94 10.41 7.77
CA ARG A 249 14.45 11.79 7.68
C ARG A 249 15.09 12.54 6.51
N GLN A 250 16.42 12.52 6.40
CA GLN A 250 17.16 13.19 5.33
C GLN A 250 16.82 12.64 3.95
N THR A 251 16.65 11.31 3.82
CA THR A 251 16.25 10.69 2.54
C THR A 251 14.87 11.17 2.12
N CYS A 252 13.90 11.17 3.05
CA CYS A 252 12.54 11.65 2.78
C CYS A 252 12.53 13.12 2.38
N GLU A 253 13.21 13.98 3.13
CA GLU A 253 13.32 15.41 2.87
C GLU A 253 13.93 15.69 1.49
N ARG A 254 15.08 15.07 1.20
CA ARG A 254 15.78 15.22 -0.07
C ARG A 254 14.94 14.72 -1.24
N LEU A 255 14.39 13.52 -1.16
CA LEU A 255 13.57 12.97 -2.24
C LEU A 255 12.34 13.84 -2.49
N TRP A 256 11.62 14.21 -1.43
CA TRP A 256 10.44 15.06 -1.51
C TRP A 256 10.75 16.40 -2.18
N GLY A 257 11.80 17.09 -1.73
CA GLY A 257 12.27 18.34 -2.31
C GLY A 257 12.70 18.19 -3.77
N SER A 258 13.34 17.08 -4.13
CA SER A 258 13.80 16.84 -5.51
C SER A 258 12.67 16.50 -6.50
N LEU A 259 11.60 15.85 -6.01
CA LEU A 259 10.43 15.48 -6.80
C LEU A 259 9.50 16.67 -7.04
N LEU A 260 9.36 17.55 -6.04
CA LEU A 260 8.42 18.68 -6.06
C LEU A 260 9.10 20.03 -6.26
N GLY A 261 10.43 20.07 -6.27
CA GLY A 261 11.21 21.27 -6.53
C GLY A 261 10.86 21.90 -7.88
N GLN A 262 10.90 23.23 -7.93
CA GLN A 262 10.66 23.99 -9.15
C GLN A 262 11.89 23.89 -10.05
N GLU A 263 11.81 23.08 -11.11
CA GLU A 263 12.63 23.28 -12.29
C GLU A 263 11.85 24.25 -13.20
N ASP A 264 12.34 25.48 -13.30
CA ASP A 264 11.96 26.63 -14.13
C ASP A 264 10.49 26.83 -14.62
N SER A 265 9.98 28.04 -14.32
CA SER A 265 8.89 28.78 -14.99
C SER A 265 7.42 28.38 -14.82
N VAL A 266 7.08 27.23 -14.21
CA VAL A 266 5.65 26.89 -13.99
C VAL A 266 5.43 26.19 -12.64
N PRO A 267 4.42 26.56 -11.82
CA PRO A 267 4.22 26.01 -10.48
C PRO A 267 4.20 24.49 -10.45
N ALA A 268 4.96 23.89 -9.52
CA ALA A 268 4.94 22.45 -9.30
C ALA A 268 3.57 22.04 -8.75
N LYS A 269 2.71 21.46 -9.59
CA LYS A 269 1.51 20.78 -9.11
C LYS A 269 1.96 19.46 -8.46
N GLY A 270 2.12 19.50 -7.14
CA GLY A 270 2.44 18.33 -6.35
C GLY A 270 1.21 17.45 -6.08
N PRO A 271 1.38 16.33 -5.36
CA PRO A 271 0.27 15.49 -4.96
C PRO A 271 -0.69 16.24 -4.02
N LYS A 272 -1.97 15.86 -4.04
CA LYS A 272 -3.02 16.38 -3.15
C LYS A 272 -2.95 15.78 -1.75
N TYR A 273 -2.31 14.62 -1.62
CA TYR A 273 -2.07 13.95 -0.35
C TYR A 273 -0.84 13.05 -0.41
N SER A 274 -0.35 12.64 0.76
CA SER A 274 0.55 11.49 0.93
C SER A 274 -0.14 10.42 1.78
N LEU A 275 0.36 9.18 1.79
CA LEU A 275 -0.03 8.22 2.83
C LEU A 275 1.05 8.15 3.90
N VAL A 276 0.60 8.09 5.15
CA VAL A 276 1.41 7.69 6.29
C VAL A 276 0.91 6.34 6.75
N LEU A 277 1.80 5.37 6.83
CA LEU A 277 1.51 4.04 7.39
C LEU A 277 2.12 3.98 8.77
N TYR A 278 1.32 3.64 9.78
CA TYR A 278 1.77 3.31 11.12
C TYR A 278 1.89 1.79 11.26
N ASP A 279 3.10 1.29 11.43
CA ASP A 279 3.40 -0.12 11.70
C ASP A 279 3.35 -0.30 13.22
N ILE A 280 2.35 -1.05 13.70
CA ILE A 280 1.96 -1.17 15.10
C ILE A 280 2.42 -2.55 15.58
N PRO A 281 3.51 -2.62 16.38
CA PRO A 281 3.99 -3.88 16.92
C PRO A 281 2.98 -4.50 17.88
N THR A 282 2.98 -5.82 17.90
CA THR A 282 2.13 -6.67 18.74
C THR A 282 2.99 -7.43 19.75
N GLY A 283 2.35 -8.11 20.71
CA GLY A 283 3.02 -9.03 21.63
C GLY A 283 2.80 -8.73 23.10
N ALA A 284 3.50 -9.48 23.95
CA ALA A 284 3.42 -9.31 25.39
C ALA A 284 4.17 -8.05 25.87
N PRO A 285 3.69 -7.40 26.94
CA PRO A 285 4.46 -6.36 27.63
C PRO A 285 5.82 -6.91 28.12
N GLY A 286 6.92 -6.21 27.83
CA GLY A 286 8.24 -6.55 28.36
C GLY A 286 9.14 -7.47 27.51
N GLU A 287 8.66 -8.00 26.38
CA GLU A 287 9.53 -8.73 25.44
C GLU A 287 10.57 -7.80 24.74
N ALA A 288 11.80 -8.29 24.59
CA ALA A 288 13.00 -7.56 24.13
C ALA A 288 12.90 -7.08 22.64
N PRO A 289 13.84 -6.23 22.14
CA PRO A 289 13.62 -5.16 21.16
C PRO A 289 13.04 -5.50 19.78
N GLY A 290 11.99 -4.74 19.42
CA GLY A 290 11.23 -4.80 18.16
C GLY A 290 10.40 -3.56 17.78
N LYS A 291 10.30 -2.42 18.49
CA LYS A 291 10.00 -2.21 19.93
C LYS A 291 8.97 -1.08 20.16
N GLU A 292 8.62 -0.29 19.15
CA GLU A 292 7.70 0.86 19.22
C GLU A 292 7.00 1.04 17.87
N VAL A 293 5.92 1.83 17.85
CA VAL A 293 5.26 2.22 16.59
C VAL A 293 6.29 2.84 15.65
N SER A 294 6.26 2.46 14.39
CA SER A 294 7.09 3.10 13.34
C SER A 294 6.20 3.63 12.22
N ALA A 295 6.73 4.55 11.42
CA ALA A 295 5.99 5.15 10.32
C ALA A 295 6.69 4.93 8.97
N LYS A 296 5.90 4.92 7.90
CA LYS A 296 6.36 4.90 6.51
C LYS A 296 5.65 5.99 5.71
N LEU A 297 6.38 6.64 4.82
CA LEU A 297 5.88 7.67 3.93
C LEU A 297 5.56 7.06 2.56
N TYR A 298 4.42 7.41 1.98
CA TYR A 298 4.08 7.09 0.60
C TYR A 298 3.86 8.38 -0.19
N ILE A 299 4.59 8.52 -1.30
CA ILE A 299 4.54 9.65 -2.22
C ILE A 299 3.71 9.24 -3.45
N MET A 300 2.63 9.98 -3.73
CA MET A 300 1.71 9.72 -4.83
C MET A 300 2.29 10.20 -6.18
N CYS A 301 3.28 9.48 -6.72
CA CYS A 301 4.01 9.86 -7.94
C CYS A 301 3.12 9.96 -9.19
N GLN A 302 2.00 9.25 -9.22
CA GLN A 302 0.96 9.40 -10.25
C GLN A 302 0.29 10.78 -10.29
N GLU A 303 0.35 11.57 -9.22
CA GLU A 303 -0.16 12.93 -9.19
C GLU A 303 0.92 13.97 -9.56
N ILE A 304 2.17 13.53 -9.68
CA ILE A 304 3.27 14.36 -10.17
C ILE A 304 3.26 14.30 -11.70
N PRO A 305 3.15 15.45 -12.41
CA PRO A 305 2.98 15.51 -13.87
C PRO A 305 4.31 15.32 -14.61
N ARG A 306 5.06 14.25 -14.27
CA ARG A 306 6.36 13.90 -14.84
C ARG A 306 6.39 12.44 -15.26
N VAL A 307 7.20 12.14 -16.27
CA VAL A 307 7.47 10.78 -16.75
C VAL A 307 8.24 9.96 -15.72
N ASP A 308 8.16 8.63 -15.80
CA ASP A 308 8.83 7.75 -14.83
C ASP A 308 10.34 7.93 -14.82
N SER A 309 10.98 8.24 -15.96
CA SER A 309 12.44 8.44 -15.99
C SER A 309 12.88 9.64 -15.15
N PHE A 310 12.05 10.67 -15.04
CA PHE A 310 12.28 11.76 -14.09
C PHE A 310 12.19 11.26 -12.65
N VAL A 311 11.12 10.53 -12.30
CA VAL A 311 10.92 9.99 -10.95
C VAL A 311 12.06 9.04 -10.58
N ALA A 312 12.44 8.15 -11.48
CA ALA A 312 13.53 7.19 -11.31
C ALA A 312 14.89 7.87 -11.13
N ARG A 313 15.19 8.96 -11.87
CA ARG A 313 16.41 9.75 -11.62
C ARG A 313 16.42 10.33 -10.21
N LYS A 314 15.33 10.99 -9.80
CA LYS A 314 15.25 11.58 -8.45
C LYS A 314 15.35 10.52 -7.35
N LEU A 315 14.80 9.33 -7.57
CA LEU A 315 14.97 8.16 -6.70
C LEU A 315 16.43 7.69 -6.65
N TYR A 316 17.08 7.51 -7.80
CA TYR A 316 18.48 7.07 -7.89
C TYR A 316 19.42 8.04 -7.18
N ASP A 317 19.22 9.35 -7.37
CA ASP A 317 20.05 10.40 -6.78
C ASP A 317 19.80 10.56 -5.27
N SER A 318 18.54 10.40 -4.84
CA SER A 318 18.13 10.69 -3.46
C SER A 318 18.16 9.49 -2.52
N CYS A 319 18.21 8.26 -3.04
CA CYS A 319 18.10 7.04 -2.23
C CYS A 319 19.31 6.12 -2.42
N PRO A 320 20.27 6.10 -1.48
CA PRO A 320 21.49 5.30 -1.59
C PRO A 320 21.24 3.82 -1.91
N VAL A 321 20.22 3.21 -1.30
CA VAL A 321 19.85 1.80 -1.51
C VAL A 321 19.52 1.45 -2.97
N LEU A 322 19.18 2.45 -3.80
CA LEU A 322 18.83 2.27 -5.21
C LEU A 322 20.01 2.45 -6.16
N GLN A 323 21.18 2.89 -5.70
CA GLN A 323 22.33 3.15 -6.57
C GLN A 323 22.87 1.88 -7.25
N VAL A 324 22.65 0.73 -6.61
CA VAL A 324 22.99 -0.60 -7.14
C VAL A 324 21.79 -1.32 -7.78
N ALA A 325 20.63 -0.67 -7.88
CA ALA A 325 19.42 -1.25 -8.46
C ALA A 325 19.37 -1.00 -9.97
N GLU A 326 19.82 -1.97 -10.77
CA GLU A 326 19.86 -1.85 -12.24
C GLU A 326 18.50 -1.49 -12.85
N LEU A 327 17.39 -2.01 -12.32
CA LEU A 327 16.04 -1.64 -12.78
C LEU A 327 15.76 -0.12 -12.68
N ILE A 328 16.17 0.51 -11.57
CA ILE A 328 15.95 1.94 -11.38
C ILE A 328 16.90 2.75 -12.27
N LYS A 329 18.15 2.30 -12.41
CA LYS A 329 19.14 2.90 -13.29
C LYS A 329 18.71 2.89 -14.76
N GLU A 330 18.22 1.74 -15.25
CA GLU A 330 17.68 1.61 -16.61
C GLU A 330 16.47 2.53 -16.82
N LEU A 331 15.55 2.57 -15.86
CA LEU A 331 14.37 3.43 -15.94
C LEU A 331 14.74 4.93 -15.91
N ALA A 332 15.73 5.31 -15.10
CA ALA A 332 16.25 6.67 -15.01
C ALA A 332 16.90 7.15 -16.32
N ALA A 333 17.56 6.25 -17.04
CA ALA A 333 18.18 6.50 -18.35
C ALA A 333 17.19 6.43 -19.53
N SER A 334 15.97 5.94 -19.31
CA SER A 334 14.97 5.79 -20.37
C SER A 334 14.53 7.14 -20.95
N SER A 335 14.52 7.23 -22.28
CA SER A 335 13.94 8.35 -23.03
C SER A 335 12.44 8.16 -23.31
N GLU A 336 11.88 6.99 -23.01
CA GLU A 336 10.47 6.71 -23.26
C GLU A 336 9.59 7.42 -22.21
N PRO A 337 8.54 8.15 -22.63
CA PRO A 337 7.68 8.87 -21.70
C PRO A 337 6.67 7.90 -21.08
N THR A 338 7.06 7.26 -19.98
CA THR A 338 6.23 6.27 -19.29
C THR A 338 5.58 6.81 -18.02
N ALA A 339 4.49 6.15 -17.56
CA ALA A 339 3.76 6.49 -16.33
C ALA A 339 3.34 5.24 -15.52
N PHE A 340 4.22 4.26 -15.40
CA PHE A 340 4.02 3.09 -14.55
C PHE A 340 4.12 3.42 -13.06
N ILE A 341 5.02 4.33 -12.65
CA ILE A 341 5.28 4.57 -11.22
C ILE A 341 4.08 5.33 -10.63
N CYS A 342 3.28 4.59 -9.88
CA CYS A 342 2.11 5.11 -9.19
C CYS A 342 2.50 5.76 -7.88
N GLU A 343 3.30 5.05 -7.07
CA GLU A 343 3.63 5.46 -5.71
C GLU A 343 5.04 5.05 -5.34
N VAL A 344 5.63 5.77 -4.38
CA VAL A 344 6.91 5.42 -3.75
C VAL A 344 6.72 5.34 -2.25
N GLY A 345 7.02 4.20 -1.65
CA GLY A 345 7.07 4.00 -0.21
C GLY A 345 8.49 4.12 0.35
N LEU A 346 8.66 4.85 1.45
CA LEU A 346 9.90 5.00 2.20
C LEU A 346 9.69 4.52 3.63
N ALA A 347 10.59 3.69 4.13
CA ALA A 347 10.59 3.23 5.52
C ALA A 347 11.97 3.34 6.15
N ALA A 348 12.02 3.58 7.46
CA ALA A 348 13.26 3.46 8.20
C ALA A 348 13.71 1.99 8.19
N GLY A 349 14.89 1.71 7.64
CA GLY A 349 15.58 0.44 7.79
C GLY A 349 16.62 0.49 8.90
N LYS A 350 17.32 -0.64 9.12
CA LYS A 350 18.34 -0.75 10.18
C LYS A 350 19.53 0.19 9.96
N ASP A 351 20.02 0.23 8.72
CA ASP A 351 21.24 0.95 8.35
C ASP A 351 20.96 2.08 7.33
N GLU A 352 19.84 2.01 6.61
CA GLU A 352 19.46 2.94 5.54
C GLU A 352 17.95 2.95 5.31
N THR A 353 17.45 3.88 4.49
CA THR A 353 16.04 3.95 4.09
C THR A 353 15.68 2.80 3.16
N GLU A 354 14.67 2.00 3.50
CA GLU A 354 14.05 1.06 2.56
C GLU A 354 13.20 1.83 1.56
N VAL A 355 13.26 1.43 0.28
CA VAL A 355 12.47 2.06 -0.79
C VAL A 355 11.62 1.02 -1.48
N THR A 356 10.34 1.32 -1.68
CA THR A 356 9.41 0.50 -2.45
C THR A 356 8.83 1.33 -3.59
N VAL A 357 8.88 0.82 -4.81
CA VAL A 357 8.25 1.44 -5.98
C VAL A 357 7.02 0.63 -6.35
N TYR A 358 5.87 1.28 -6.40
CA TYR A 358 4.58 0.71 -6.77
C TYR A 358 4.28 1.10 -8.21
N CYS A 359 3.99 0.09 -9.03
CA CYS A 359 3.81 0.23 -10.46
C CYS A 359 2.43 -0.27 -10.88
N SER A 360 1.71 0.57 -11.64
CA SER A 360 0.59 0.06 -12.40
C SER A 360 1.09 -0.84 -13.53
N PRO A 361 0.56 -2.06 -13.66
CA PRO A 361 0.91 -3.00 -14.71
C PRO A 361 0.22 -2.69 -16.04
N CYS A 362 -0.47 -1.55 -16.17
CA CYS A 362 -1.25 -1.17 -17.35
C CYS A 362 -0.37 -0.77 -18.56
N TRP A 363 0.41 -1.75 -19.01
CA TRP A 363 1.33 -1.79 -20.15
C TRP A 363 0.66 -1.38 -21.47
N TRP A 364 -0.66 -1.47 -21.52
CA TRP A 364 -1.50 -1.29 -22.71
C TRP A 364 -1.71 0.21 -23.01
N SER A 365 -1.40 1.09 -22.05
CA SER A 365 -1.42 2.54 -22.20
C SER A 365 -0.11 3.13 -22.73
N ARG A 366 0.94 2.32 -22.92
CA ARG A 366 2.27 2.76 -23.42
C ARG A 366 2.18 3.61 -24.69
N LYS A 367 1.33 3.20 -25.63
CA LYS A 367 1.19 3.90 -26.93
C LYS A 367 0.59 5.30 -26.79
N THR A 368 -0.20 5.55 -25.73
CA THR A 368 -0.92 6.82 -25.54
C THR A 368 -0.14 7.87 -24.75
N TRP A 369 0.99 7.50 -24.12
CA TRP A 369 1.70 8.43 -23.25
C TRP A 369 2.54 9.45 -24.00
N LYS A 370 3.11 9.09 -25.15
CA LYS A 370 3.80 10.04 -26.04
C LYS A 370 2.87 11.21 -26.40
N ASP A 371 1.62 10.92 -26.70
CA ASP A 371 0.59 11.91 -27.04
C ASP A 371 0.12 12.74 -25.83
N CYS A 372 0.43 12.28 -24.60
CA CYS A 372 0.09 12.98 -23.36
C CYS A 372 1.21 13.87 -22.84
N VAL A 373 2.38 13.92 -23.51
CA VAL A 373 3.46 14.84 -23.15
C VAL A 373 3.13 16.23 -23.68
N GLU A 374 3.01 17.19 -22.78
CA GLU A 374 2.75 18.59 -23.07
C GLU A 374 4.04 19.27 -23.57
N LYS A 375 3.90 20.45 -24.21
CA LYS A 375 5.02 21.19 -24.79
C LYS A 375 6.08 21.61 -23.77
N ASP A 376 5.70 21.71 -22.49
CA ASP A 376 6.59 22.01 -21.37
C ASP A 376 7.29 20.76 -20.80
N GLY A 377 7.13 19.59 -21.45
CA GLY A 377 7.71 18.32 -21.03
C GLY A 377 6.95 17.63 -19.89
N ARG A 378 5.82 18.17 -19.43
CA ARG A 378 4.96 17.49 -18.45
C ARG A 378 4.18 16.36 -19.09
N LEU A 379 3.87 15.36 -18.27
CA LEU A 379 3.02 14.25 -18.69
C LEU A 379 1.62 14.42 -18.09
N LYS A 380 0.62 14.60 -18.94
CA LYS A 380 -0.78 14.55 -18.54
C LYS A 380 -1.16 13.11 -18.22
N LYS A 381 -1.05 12.74 -16.95
CA LYS A 381 -1.49 11.44 -16.44
C LYS A 381 -3.02 11.42 -16.45
N VAL A 382 -3.60 10.93 -17.54
CA VAL A 382 -5.06 10.79 -17.66
C VAL A 382 -5.49 9.65 -16.75
N ARG A 383 -6.26 9.99 -15.70
CA ARG A 383 -7.08 8.99 -15.01
C ARG A 383 -8.09 8.50 -16.05
N ARG A 384 -7.91 7.31 -16.60
CA ARG A 384 -8.92 6.70 -17.47
C ARG A 384 -10.12 6.38 -16.61
N VAL A 385 -11.02 7.35 -16.44
CA VAL A 385 -12.37 7.06 -15.98
C VAL A 385 -12.99 6.26 -17.11
N ILE A 386 -13.13 4.94 -16.92
CA ILE A 386 -13.97 4.15 -17.81
C ILE A 386 -15.36 4.76 -17.65
N ALA A 387 -15.85 5.44 -18.69
CA ALA A 387 -17.18 6.01 -18.67
C ALA A 387 -18.16 4.89 -18.31
N PRO A 388 -19.05 5.07 -17.32
CA PRO A 388 -20.17 4.15 -17.16
C PRO A 388 -20.93 4.15 -18.48
N ARG A 389 -21.04 2.98 -19.12
CA ARG A 389 -21.89 2.80 -20.30
C ARG A 389 -23.32 2.56 -19.87
#